data_AF-A0A3D4WAS0-F1
#
_entry.id   AF-A0A3D4WAS0-F1
#
_cell.length_a   1.000
_cell.length_b   1.000
_cell.length_c   1.000
_cell.angle_alpha   90.00
_cell.angle_beta   90.00
_cell.angle_gamma   90.00
#
_symmetry.space_group_name_H-M   'P 1'
#
loop_
_entity.id
_entity.type
_entity.pdbx_description
1 polymer ?
#
loop_
_entity_poly.entity_id
_entity_poly.type
_entity_poly.pdbx_seq_one_letter_code
_entity_poly.pdbx_strand_id
1 'polypeptide(L)'
;MDEIQYAFTGKTPKASREENPPAPVALNERMGNLIYAFYGTTSAPTSTMRRSYEIIREEFPPLHAQLKQIGTIDIPALEAEMEKAGVPWTPGRLPEWE
;
A
#
# COMPACT_ATOMS: atom_id res chain seq x y z
N MET A 1 9.46 2.04 5.64
CA MET A 1 9.03 1.06 4.62
C MET A 1 8.24 -0.07 5.26
N ASP A 2 8.82 -0.76 6.26
CA ASP A 2 8.19 -1.91 6.92
C ASP A 2 6.82 -1.63 7.53
N GLU A 3 6.63 -0.46 8.15
CA GLU A 3 5.33 -0.06 8.71
C GLU A 3 4.26 0.17 7.64
N ILE A 4 4.61 0.81 6.52
CA ILE A 4 3.71 1.03 5.38
C ILE A 4 3.31 -0.33 4.81
N GLN A 5 4.29 -1.20 4.57
CA GLN A 5 4.03 -2.54 4.05
C GLN A 5 3.15 -3.34 5.02
N TYR A 6 3.45 -3.30 6.31
CA TYR A 6 2.63 -3.95 7.35
C TYR A 6 1.18 -3.43 7.36
N ALA A 7 0.94 -2.13 7.19
CA ALA A 7 -0.41 -1.60 7.11
C ALA A 7 -1.18 -2.15 5.89
N PHE A 8 -0.51 -2.29 4.74
CA PHE A 8 -1.13 -2.81 3.52
C PHE A 8 -1.33 -4.32 3.53
N THR A 9 -0.36 -5.10 3.99
CA THR A 9 -0.34 -6.56 3.84
C THR A 9 -0.44 -7.33 5.14
N GLY A 10 -0.28 -6.67 6.29
CA GLY A 10 -0.17 -7.33 7.58
C GLY A 10 1.09 -8.20 7.68
N LYS A 11 1.06 -9.16 8.60
CA LYS A 11 2.12 -10.14 8.76
C LYS A 11 1.98 -11.24 7.71
N THR A 12 3.07 -11.55 7.00
CA THR A 12 3.09 -12.72 6.10
C THR A 12 3.17 -14.00 6.94
N PRO A 13 2.17 -14.90 6.88
CA PRO A 13 2.21 -16.17 7.59
C PRO A 13 3.24 -17.11 6.94
N LYS A 14 3.72 -18.11 7.71
CA LYS A 14 4.68 -19.09 7.21
C LYS A 14 4.00 -20.18 6.37
N ALA A 15 2.84 -20.67 6.81
CA ALA A 15 2.07 -21.67 6.08
C ALA A 15 0.59 -21.30 5.93
N SER A 16 -0.05 -20.75 6.98
CA SER A 16 -1.48 -20.40 6.96
C SER A 16 -1.77 -19.06 7.63
N ARG A 17 -2.76 -18.34 7.11
CA ARG A 17 -3.24 -17.08 7.72
C ARG A 17 -3.70 -17.27 9.17
N GLU A 18 -4.17 -18.45 9.52
CA GLU A 18 -4.60 -18.80 10.89
C GLU A 18 -3.44 -18.86 11.88
N GLU A 19 -2.19 -18.97 11.42
CA GLU A 19 -0.99 -18.91 12.28
C GLU A 19 -0.67 -17.49 12.75
N ASN A 20 -1.23 -16.48 12.09
CA ASN A 20 -1.01 -15.10 12.53
C ASN A 20 -1.78 -14.85 13.83
N PRO A 21 -1.13 -14.22 14.83
CA PRO A 21 -1.85 -13.79 16.02
C PRO A 21 -2.95 -12.79 15.65
N PRO A 22 -3.99 -12.65 16.48
CA PRO A 22 -5.03 -11.65 16.27
C PRO A 22 -4.42 -10.26 16.05
N ALA A 23 -4.70 -9.67 14.90
CA ALA A 23 -4.20 -8.37 14.49
C ALA A 23 -5.29 -7.61 13.72
N PRO A 24 -5.19 -6.27 13.59
CA PRO A 24 -6.05 -5.51 12.70
C PRO A 24 -5.99 -6.07 11.28
N VAL A 25 -7.14 -6.07 10.59
CA VAL A 25 -7.23 -6.52 9.19
C VAL A 25 -6.44 -5.55 8.30
N ALA A 26 -5.54 -6.09 7.48
CA ALA A 26 -4.70 -5.31 6.59
C ALA A 26 -5.54 -4.60 5.50
N LEU A 27 -5.07 -3.44 5.04
CA LEU A 27 -5.83 -2.60 4.12
C LEU A 27 -6.14 -3.29 2.78
N ASN A 28 -5.19 -4.07 2.24
CA ASN A 28 -5.41 -4.83 1.00
C ASN A 28 -6.44 -5.94 1.17
N GLU A 29 -6.45 -6.61 2.31
CA GLU A 29 -7.43 -7.65 2.61
C GLU A 29 -8.83 -7.05 2.73
N ARG A 30 -8.96 -5.93 3.46
CA ARG A 30 -10.23 -5.21 3.59
C ARG A 30 -10.76 -4.73 2.23
N MET A 31 -9.89 -4.14 1.41
CA MET A 31 -10.25 -3.65 0.08
C MET A 31 -10.61 -4.80 -0.87
N GLY A 32 -9.81 -5.87 -0.88
CA GLY A 32 -10.08 -7.06 -1.70
C GLY A 32 -11.41 -7.71 -1.36
N ASN A 33 -11.71 -7.87 -0.06
CA ASN A 33 -12.99 -8.42 0.41
C ASN A 33 -14.18 -7.52 0.04
N LEU A 34 -14.03 -6.19 0.17
CA LEU A 34 -15.06 -5.24 -0.24
C LEU A 34 -15.34 -5.34 -1.74
N ILE A 35 -14.30 -5.31 -2.57
CA ILE A 35 -14.40 -5.39 -4.03
C ILE A 35 -15.05 -6.72 -4.44
N TYR A 36 -14.58 -7.83 -3.89
CA TYR A 36 -15.13 -9.16 -4.19
C TYR A 36 -16.63 -9.25 -3.83
N ALA A 37 -17.00 -8.81 -2.62
CA ALA A 37 -18.38 -8.84 -2.18
C ALA A 37 -19.28 -7.90 -3.01
N PHE A 38 -18.75 -6.74 -3.41
CA PHE A 38 -19.48 -5.78 -4.24
C PHE A 38 -19.70 -6.30 -5.66
N TYR A 39 -18.70 -6.97 -6.27
CA TYR A 39 -18.87 -7.57 -7.60
C TYR A 39 -19.90 -8.71 -7.62
N GLY A 40 -20.09 -9.41 -6.50
CA GLY A 40 -21.05 -10.50 -6.39
C GLY A 40 -22.50 -10.08 -6.11
N THR A 41 -22.80 -8.78 -5.99
CA THR A 41 -24.13 -8.30 -5.58
C THR A 41 -24.75 -7.35 -6.60
N THR A 42 -26.07 -7.45 -6.78
CA THR A 42 -26.89 -6.49 -7.53
C THR A 42 -27.74 -5.61 -6.61
N SER A 43 -27.67 -5.85 -5.29
CA SER A 43 -28.38 -5.10 -4.27
C SER A 43 -27.56 -3.91 -3.77
N ALA A 44 -28.18 -3.02 -3.01
CA ALA A 44 -27.48 -1.92 -2.36
C ALA A 44 -26.38 -2.43 -1.39
N PRO A 45 -25.29 -1.67 -1.17
CA PRO A 45 -24.22 -2.07 -0.26
C PRO A 45 -24.74 -2.40 1.14
N THR A 46 -24.20 -3.47 1.75
CA THR A 46 -24.56 -3.86 3.12
C THR A 46 -23.92 -2.91 4.15
N SER A 47 -24.36 -3.01 5.41
CA SER A 47 -23.71 -2.28 6.52
C SER A 47 -22.22 -2.59 6.63
N THR A 48 -21.85 -3.86 6.47
CA THR A 48 -20.44 -4.30 6.49
C THR A 48 -19.62 -3.70 5.35
N MET A 49 -20.18 -3.63 4.13
CA MET A 49 -19.51 -3.00 2.99
C MET A 49 -19.25 -1.51 3.23
N ARG A 50 -20.27 -0.78 3.72
CA ARG A 50 -20.12 0.64 4.08
C ARG A 50 -19.06 0.84 5.15
N ARG A 51 -19.08 0.01 6.20
CA ARG A 51 -18.09 0.10 7.28
C ARG A 51 -16.67 -0.17 6.79
N SER A 52 -16.47 -1.17 5.93
CA SER A 52 -15.16 -1.43 5.32
C SER A 52 -14.68 -0.24 4.48
N TYR A 53 -15.58 0.40 3.72
CA TYR A 53 -15.25 1.58 2.92
C TYR A 53 -14.85 2.78 3.80
N GLU A 54 -15.57 3.03 4.89
CA GLU A 54 -15.23 4.10 5.85
C GLU A 54 -13.81 3.92 6.40
N ILE A 55 -13.48 2.71 6.85
CA ILE A 55 -12.14 2.41 7.38
C ILE A 55 -11.07 2.64 6.31
N ILE A 56 -11.28 2.18 5.07
CA ILE A 56 -10.34 2.42 3.96
C ILE A 56 -10.15 3.92 3.72
N ARG A 57 -11.25 4.67 3.73
CA ARG A 57 -11.24 6.13 3.53
C ARG A 57 -10.48 6.87 4.64
N GLU A 58 -10.50 6.36 5.87
CA GLU A 58 -9.78 6.93 7.00
C GLU A 58 -8.28 6.54 6.99
N GLU A 59 -7.96 5.28 6.70
CA GLU A 59 -6.60 4.74 6.84
C GLU A 59 -5.70 4.99 5.61
N PHE A 60 -6.27 5.10 4.40
CA PHE A 60 -5.48 5.24 3.17
C PHE A 60 -4.78 6.61 3.01
N PRO A 61 -5.41 7.77 3.27
CA PRO A 61 -4.77 9.07 3.04
C PRO A 61 -3.39 9.27 3.70
N PRO A 62 -3.16 8.92 4.98
CA PRO A 62 -1.84 9.06 5.58
C PRO A 62 -0.79 8.12 4.97
N LEU A 63 -1.19 6.92 4.54
CA LEU A 63 -0.30 5.98 3.86
C LEU A 63 0.09 6.49 2.47
N HIS A 64 -0.88 7.02 1.73
CA HIS A 64 -0.63 7.63 0.42
C HIS A 64 0.31 8.83 0.52
N ALA A 65 0.17 9.68 1.53
CA ALA A 65 1.07 10.81 1.76
C ALA A 65 2.52 10.35 1.96
N GLN A 66 2.74 9.30 2.76
CA GLN A 66 4.06 8.72 2.98
C GLN A 66 4.64 8.10 1.70
N LEU A 67 3.83 7.33 0.95
CA LEU A 67 4.25 6.75 -0.33
C LEU A 67 4.64 7.83 -1.35
N LYS A 68 3.87 8.93 -1.40
CA LYS A 68 4.15 10.05 -2.27
C LYS A 68 5.46 10.75 -1.89
N GLN A 69 5.69 10.98 -0.60
CA GLN A 69 6.96 11.56 -0.11
C GLN A 69 8.16 10.71 -0.57
N ILE A 70 8.10 9.40 -0.33
CA ILE A 70 9.18 8.47 -0.71
C ILE A 70 9.40 8.49 -2.23
N GLY A 71 8.34 8.34 -3.01
CA GLY A 71 8.44 8.18 -4.46
C GLY A 71 8.78 9.46 -5.23
N THR A 72 8.44 10.63 -4.69
CA THR A 72 8.58 11.90 -5.42
C THR A 72 9.66 12.84 -4.87
N ILE A 73 10.13 12.59 -3.65
CA ILE A 73 11.12 13.46 -3.00
C ILE A 73 12.32 12.64 -2.57
N ASP A 74 12.12 11.62 -1.73
CA ASP A 74 13.25 10.94 -1.07
C ASP A 74 14.07 10.10 -2.06
N ILE A 75 13.40 9.33 -2.94
CA ILE A 75 14.08 8.53 -3.97
C ILE A 75 14.81 9.43 -4.98
N PRO A 76 14.18 10.45 -5.60
CA PRO A 76 14.90 11.35 -6.51
C PRO A 76 16.09 12.07 -5.87
N ALA A 77 15.98 12.48 -4.60
CA ALA A 77 17.08 13.10 -3.88
C ALA A 77 18.26 12.13 -3.72
N LEU A 78 17.98 10.88 -3.34
CA LEU A 78 18.99 9.83 -3.22
C LEU A 78 19.64 9.52 -4.59
N GLU A 79 18.85 9.44 -5.65
CA GLU A 79 19.35 9.19 -7.00
C GLU A 79 20.30 10.30 -7.48
N ALA A 80 19.98 11.57 -7.19
CA ALA A 80 20.84 12.70 -7.51
C ALA A 80 22.17 12.67 -6.74
N GLU A 81 22.17 12.19 -5.49
CA GLU A 81 23.41 11.98 -4.71
C GLU A 81 24.25 10.84 -5.28
N MET A 82 23.60 9.73 -5.67
CA MET A 82 24.26 8.58 -6.30
C MET A 82 24.89 8.96 -7.65
N GLU A 83 24.22 9.80 -8.44
CA GLU A 83 24.77 10.30 -9.71
C GLU A 83 26.03 11.14 -9.48
N LYS A 84 26.00 12.04 -8.48
CA LYS A 84 27.20 12.81 -8.09
C LYS A 84 28.35 11.93 -7.62
N ALA A 85 28.04 10.80 -7.00
CA ALA A 85 29.02 9.80 -6.58
C ALA A 85 29.51 8.89 -7.72
N GLY A 86 29.01 9.08 -8.95
CA GLY A 86 29.41 8.31 -10.14
C GLY A 86 28.89 6.87 -10.14
N VAL A 87 27.83 6.59 -9.37
CA VAL A 87 27.22 5.25 -9.33
C VAL A 87 26.45 5.02 -10.63
N PRO A 88 26.62 3.85 -11.29
CA PRO A 88 25.91 3.56 -12.53
C PRO A 88 24.39 3.53 -12.34
N TRP A 89 23.68 3.75 -13.46
CA TRP A 89 22.23 3.74 -13.55
C TRP A 89 21.54 2.58 -12.81
N THR A 90 20.62 2.90 -11.89
CA THR A 90 19.76 1.91 -11.21
C THR A 90 18.44 1.70 -11.96
N PRO A 91 17.94 0.45 -12.08
CA PRO A 91 16.63 0.17 -12.67
C PRO A 91 15.51 0.93 -11.97
N GLY A 92 14.55 1.46 -12.74
CA GLY A 92 13.41 2.20 -12.22
C GLY A 92 13.58 3.72 -12.16
N ARG A 93 14.78 4.25 -12.44
CA ARG A 93 14.99 5.68 -12.64
C ARG A 93 14.18 6.18 -13.85
N LEU A 94 13.57 7.36 -13.70
CA LEU A 94 12.88 8.03 -14.81
C LEU A 94 13.93 8.72 -15.70
N PRO A 95 13.96 8.48 -17.02
CA PRO A 95 14.87 9.19 -17.90
C PRO A 95 14.48 10.66 -17.99
N GLU A 96 15.45 11.56 -17.92
CA GLU A 96 15.23 12.94 -18.32
C GLU A 96 15.09 12.97 -19.85
N TRP A 97 14.04 13.65 -20.33
CA TRP A 97 13.73 13.76 -21.74
C TRP A 97 13.92 15.22 -22.15
N GLU A 98 14.81 15.46 -23.13
CA GLU A 98 14.98 16.77 -23.81
C GLU A 98 14.22 16.82 -25.14
#